data_AF-A0AB33IIU3-F1
#
_entry.id   AF-A0AB33IIU3-F1
#
_cell.length_a   1.000
_cell.length_b   1.000
_cell.length_c   1.000
_cell.angle_alpha   90.00
_cell.angle_beta   90.00
_cell.angle_gamma   90.00
#
_symmetry.space_group_name_H-M   'P 1'
#
loop_
_entity.id
_entity.type
_entity.pdbx_description
1 polymer ?
#
loop_
_entity_poly.entity_id
_entity_poly.type
_entity_poly.pdbx_seq_one_letter_code
_entity_poly.pdbx_strand_id
1 'polypeptide(L)'
;MFIADASFIKGTKWKILENIAQRQDIGVSPITAIELASHLCESPKEQSYNRSKVNFLKCKLFKILDDPFWISAKRGIITAHNSRQHEASMVGRLFPIVESSGTLGDLLSKYIEFPEGCKVKCNIMEYSSTVLAEEENVFRKTVSQIWAKAPLDPLLNGGHTLHPDNFGRVVMNSIKDNHLSRKHSLAYIFGISMYFGYIMDRMIVYANKRPRGIGEFNYNMIDRNDCEDAFLCLNLNLNSTDTIVTNDKGTINAINNTVERILSSSLFSRAAKFVIREKKYVMNHDEFLSHCNV
;
A
#
# COMPACT_ATOMS: atom_id res chain seq x y z
N MET A 1 8.65 9.08 -9.74
CA MET A 1 7.59 8.35 -10.48
C MET A 1 6.27 8.56 -9.74
N PHE A 2 5.11 8.48 -10.40
CA PHE A 2 3.82 8.50 -9.72
C PHE A 2 3.32 7.09 -9.49
N ILE A 3 2.68 6.84 -8.34
CA ILE A 3 2.18 5.51 -7.98
C ILE A 3 0.68 5.61 -7.78
N ALA A 4 -0.07 5.01 -8.71
CA ALA A 4 -1.53 5.05 -8.70
C ALA A 4 -2.10 4.00 -7.73
N ASP A 5 -2.96 4.44 -6.81
CA ASP A 5 -3.77 3.54 -5.99
C ASP A 5 -5.09 3.13 -6.70
N ALA A 6 -5.85 2.24 -6.09
CA ALA A 6 -7.10 1.80 -6.67
C ALA A 6 -8.16 2.91 -6.72
N SER A 7 -8.20 3.82 -5.73
CA SER A 7 -9.21 4.87 -5.67
C SER A 7 -9.07 5.87 -6.81
N PHE A 8 -7.84 6.26 -7.16
CA PHE A 8 -7.51 7.10 -8.31
C PHE A 8 -7.83 6.38 -9.63
N ILE A 9 -7.45 5.12 -9.76
CA ILE A 9 -7.73 4.31 -10.97
C ILE A 9 -9.24 4.18 -11.20
N LYS A 10 -10.00 3.85 -10.15
CA LYS A 10 -11.47 3.76 -10.19
C LYS A 10 -12.10 5.11 -10.55
N GLY A 11 -11.59 6.20 -9.96
CA GLY A 11 -12.12 7.56 -10.11
C GLY A 11 -11.84 8.23 -11.47
N THR A 12 -10.81 7.79 -12.19
CA THR A 12 -10.36 8.48 -13.42
C THR A 12 -10.88 7.80 -14.69
N LYS A 13 -11.29 8.59 -15.68
CA LYS A 13 -11.76 8.06 -16.99
C LYS A 13 -10.58 7.47 -17.76
N TRP A 14 -10.83 6.39 -18.51
CA TRP A 14 -9.81 5.71 -19.33
C TRP A 14 -9.01 6.68 -20.22
N LYS A 15 -9.70 7.49 -21.03
CA LYS A 15 -9.07 8.45 -21.95
C LYS A 15 -8.15 9.46 -21.26
N ILE A 16 -8.48 9.84 -20.02
CA ILE A 16 -7.64 10.73 -19.21
C ILE A 16 -6.38 9.99 -18.79
N LEU A 17 -6.52 8.79 -18.24
CA LEU A 17 -5.38 7.96 -17.83
C LEU A 17 -4.45 7.63 -19.00
N GLU A 18 -5.00 7.33 -20.17
CA GLU A 18 -4.24 7.06 -21.39
C GLU A 18 -3.40 8.27 -21.82
N ASN A 19 -3.98 9.48 -21.80
CA ASN A 19 -3.24 10.71 -22.09
C ASN A 19 -2.13 10.98 -21.05
N ILE A 20 -2.42 10.80 -19.76
CA ILE A 20 -1.44 11.04 -18.70
C ILE A 20 -0.29 10.00 -18.78
N ALA A 21 -0.60 8.72 -19.01
CA ALA A 21 0.39 7.64 -19.10
C ALA A 21 1.39 7.81 -20.26
N GLN A 22 1.04 8.59 -21.29
CA GLN A 22 1.96 8.95 -22.38
C GLN A 22 3.00 10.00 -21.99
N ARG A 23 2.76 10.75 -20.90
CA ARG A 23 3.56 11.93 -20.51
C ARG A 23 4.24 11.77 -19.16
N GLN A 24 3.69 10.91 -18.31
CA GLN A 24 4.13 10.72 -16.94
C GLN A 24 4.56 9.27 -16.71
N ASP A 25 5.62 9.09 -15.94
CA ASP A 25 6.02 7.76 -15.46
C ASP A 25 5.11 7.35 -14.30
N ILE A 26 4.14 6.50 -14.59
CA ILE A 26 3.14 6.00 -13.64
C ILE A 26 3.34 4.50 -13.42
N GLY A 27 3.48 4.12 -12.16
CA GLY A 27 3.45 2.75 -11.68
C GLY A 27 2.14 2.41 -10.97
N VAL A 28 1.84 1.11 -10.93
CA VAL A 28 0.80 0.54 -10.05
C VAL A 28 1.39 -0.66 -9.32
N SER A 29 1.11 -0.75 -8.01
CA SER A 29 1.55 -1.87 -7.20
C SER A 29 0.77 -3.14 -7.58
N PRO A 30 1.41 -4.34 -7.56
CA PRO A 30 0.70 -5.59 -7.80
C PRO A 30 -0.51 -5.79 -6.88
N ILE A 31 -0.41 -5.40 -5.60
CA ILE A 31 -1.53 -5.54 -4.64
C ILE A 31 -2.75 -4.70 -5.03
N THR A 32 -2.54 -3.47 -5.50
CA THR A 32 -3.61 -2.59 -6.00
C THR A 32 -4.26 -3.19 -7.25
N ALA A 33 -3.47 -3.79 -8.15
CA ALA A 33 -4.04 -4.48 -9.30
C ALA A 33 -4.83 -5.74 -8.88
N ILE A 34 -4.39 -6.47 -7.86
CA ILE A 34 -5.06 -7.65 -7.29
C ILE A 34 -6.36 -7.27 -6.57
N GLU A 35 -6.39 -6.16 -5.83
CA GLU A 35 -7.60 -5.60 -5.23
C GLU A 35 -8.62 -5.26 -6.32
N LEU A 36 -8.20 -4.53 -7.35
CA LEU A 36 -9.06 -4.22 -8.50
C LEU A 36 -9.54 -5.49 -9.23
N ALA A 37 -8.72 -6.53 -9.29
CA ALA A 37 -9.10 -7.83 -9.85
C ALA A 37 -10.12 -8.57 -8.97
N SER A 38 -10.08 -8.39 -7.66
CA SER A 38 -11.04 -9.03 -6.74
C SER A 38 -12.48 -8.56 -7.01
N HIS A 39 -12.66 -7.29 -7.40
CA HIS A 39 -13.95 -6.72 -7.81
C HIS A 39 -14.54 -7.32 -9.09
N LEU A 40 -13.77 -8.08 -9.89
CA LEU A 40 -14.28 -8.70 -11.13
C LEU A 40 -15.42 -9.69 -10.86
N CYS A 41 -15.44 -10.28 -9.68
CA CYS A 41 -16.33 -11.40 -9.38
C CYS A 41 -17.23 -11.13 -8.15
N GLU A 42 -17.19 -9.93 -7.58
CA GLU A 42 -17.99 -9.54 -6.40
C GLU A 42 -19.51 -9.56 -6.65
N SER A 43 -19.93 -9.37 -7.90
CA SER A 43 -21.34 -9.36 -8.25
C SER A 43 -21.60 -10.22 -9.49
N PRO A 44 -22.63 -11.09 -9.46
CA PRO A 44 -23.02 -11.88 -10.62
C PRO A 44 -23.67 -11.02 -11.72
N LYS A 45 -23.94 -9.74 -11.46
CA LYS A 45 -24.54 -8.83 -12.44
C LYS A 45 -23.50 -8.45 -13.50
N GLU A 46 -23.82 -8.72 -14.77
CA GLU A 46 -22.93 -8.46 -15.91
C GLU A 46 -22.50 -6.99 -16.04
N GLN A 47 -23.38 -6.04 -15.71
CA GLN A 47 -23.03 -4.61 -15.66
C GLN A 47 -21.94 -4.31 -14.62
N SER A 48 -21.96 -4.99 -13.47
CA SER A 48 -20.94 -4.85 -12.43
C SER A 48 -19.61 -5.43 -12.90
N TYR A 49 -19.65 -6.62 -13.54
CA TYR A 49 -18.46 -7.23 -14.16
C TYR A 49 -17.81 -6.29 -15.17
N ASN A 50 -18.57 -5.72 -16.10
CA ASN A 50 -18.03 -4.81 -17.12
C ASN A 50 -17.36 -3.57 -16.52
N ARG A 51 -17.94 -3.00 -15.46
CA ARG A 51 -17.33 -1.87 -14.75
C ARG A 51 -16.02 -2.27 -14.06
N SER A 52 -16.01 -3.39 -13.33
CA SER A 52 -14.81 -3.92 -12.68
C SER A 52 -13.74 -4.28 -13.69
N LYS A 53 -14.12 -4.88 -14.83
CA LYS A 53 -13.25 -5.20 -15.96
C LYS A 53 -12.55 -3.95 -16.47
N VAL A 54 -13.29 -2.88 -16.73
CA VAL A 54 -12.69 -1.60 -17.18
C VAL A 54 -11.73 -1.05 -16.12
N ASN A 55 -12.11 -1.09 -14.84
CA ASN A 55 -11.26 -0.58 -13.76
C ASN A 55 -9.94 -1.36 -13.64
N PHE A 56 -9.99 -2.69 -13.68
CA PHE A 56 -8.79 -3.54 -13.66
C PHE A 56 -7.92 -3.31 -14.91
N LEU A 57 -8.52 -3.23 -16.10
CA LEU A 57 -7.76 -3.07 -17.34
C LEU A 57 -7.07 -1.70 -17.45
N LYS A 58 -7.50 -0.66 -16.72
CA LYS A 58 -6.78 0.63 -16.66
C LYS A 58 -5.35 0.44 -16.17
N CYS A 59 -5.08 -0.54 -15.30
CA CYS A 59 -3.74 -0.83 -14.82
C CYS A 59 -2.75 -1.19 -15.94
N LYS A 60 -3.24 -1.68 -17.10
CA LYS A 60 -2.43 -1.99 -18.29
C LYS A 60 -1.79 -0.75 -18.90
N LEU A 61 -2.32 0.45 -18.60
CA LEU A 61 -1.75 1.73 -19.04
C LEU A 61 -0.48 2.10 -18.26
N PHE A 62 -0.20 1.43 -17.14
CA PHE A 62 0.88 1.78 -16.21
C PHE A 62 1.93 0.68 -16.14
N LYS A 63 3.10 1.04 -15.62
CA LYS A 63 4.13 0.06 -15.26
C LYS A 63 3.68 -0.74 -14.04
N ILE A 64 3.59 -2.06 -14.14
CA ILE A 64 3.44 -2.90 -12.95
C ILE A 64 4.77 -2.85 -12.19
N LEU A 65 4.72 -2.37 -10.95
CA LEU A 65 5.89 -2.27 -10.09
C LEU A 65 6.29 -3.65 -9.58
N ASP A 66 7.57 -3.79 -9.21
CA ASP A 66 7.97 -4.93 -8.39
C ASP A 66 7.27 -4.85 -7.04
N ASP A 67 6.90 -6.00 -6.47
CA ASP A 67 6.26 -6.01 -5.17
C ASP A 67 7.26 -5.52 -4.09
N PRO A 68 7.01 -4.35 -3.45
CA PRO A 68 7.91 -3.81 -2.45
C PRO A 68 8.02 -4.72 -1.22
N PHE A 69 7.03 -5.60 -0.98
CA PHE A 69 7.11 -6.61 0.07
C PHE A 69 8.12 -7.66 -0.24
N TRP A 70 8.04 -8.21 -1.44
CA TRP A 70 8.93 -9.27 -1.83
C TRP A 70 10.37 -8.77 -1.84
N ILE A 71 10.59 -7.54 -2.32
CA ILE A 71 11.89 -6.86 -2.25
C ILE A 71 12.34 -6.72 -0.79
N SER A 72 11.45 -6.30 0.11
CA SER A 72 11.76 -6.10 1.52
C SER A 72 12.01 -7.43 2.25
N ALA A 73 11.21 -8.46 1.98
CA ALA A 73 11.34 -9.79 2.56
C ALA A 73 12.61 -10.51 2.10
N LYS A 74 12.98 -10.38 0.82
CA LYS A 74 14.29 -10.84 0.32
C LYS A 74 15.48 -10.20 1.04
N ARG A 75 15.28 -9.01 1.61
CA ARG A 75 16.27 -8.29 2.40
C ARG A 75 16.14 -8.58 3.91
N GLY A 76 15.27 -9.49 4.31
CA GLY A 76 15.02 -9.87 5.71
C GLY A 76 14.33 -8.76 6.52
N ILE A 77 13.64 -7.82 5.86
CA ILE A 77 13.09 -6.62 6.50
C ILE A 77 11.72 -6.89 7.13
N ILE A 78 10.90 -7.64 6.41
CA ILE A 78 9.56 -8.09 6.80
C ILE A 78 9.39 -9.55 6.38
N THR A 79 8.37 -10.22 6.91
CA THR A 79 7.94 -11.51 6.38
C THR A 79 6.86 -11.26 5.32
N ALA A 80 7.00 -11.88 4.15
CA ALA A 80 6.01 -11.82 3.08
C ALA A 80 5.55 -13.23 2.72
N HIS A 81 4.32 -13.37 2.21
CA HIS A 81 3.84 -14.65 1.69
C HIS A 81 4.62 -15.05 0.42
N ASN A 82 4.86 -16.35 0.22
CA ASN A 82 5.67 -16.81 -0.92
C ASN A 82 5.02 -16.49 -2.29
N SER A 83 3.69 -16.37 -2.36
CA SER A 83 2.99 -16.01 -3.61
C SER A 83 3.40 -14.64 -4.16
N ARG A 84 3.86 -13.73 -3.28
CA ARG A 84 4.28 -12.36 -3.60
C ARG A 84 5.37 -12.30 -4.66
N GLN A 85 6.23 -13.31 -4.70
CA GLN A 85 7.29 -13.41 -5.70
C GLN A 85 6.79 -13.31 -7.14
N HIS A 86 5.58 -13.80 -7.40
CA HIS A 86 5.06 -13.97 -8.74
C HIS A 86 3.93 -12.99 -9.08
N GLU A 87 3.55 -12.08 -8.18
CA GLU A 87 2.36 -11.24 -8.35
C GLU A 87 2.45 -10.31 -9.55
N ALA A 88 3.57 -9.62 -9.75
CA ALA A 88 3.73 -8.74 -10.91
C ALA A 88 3.60 -9.51 -12.24
N SER A 89 4.19 -10.72 -12.30
CA SER A 89 4.08 -11.62 -13.46
C SER A 89 2.65 -12.12 -13.65
N MET A 90 1.98 -12.51 -12.56
CA MET A 90 0.59 -12.97 -12.58
C MET A 90 -0.36 -11.87 -13.06
N VAL A 91 -0.24 -10.65 -12.53
CA VAL A 91 -1.04 -9.48 -12.96
C VAL A 91 -0.86 -9.23 -14.46
N GLY A 92 0.38 -9.27 -14.96
CA GLY A 92 0.66 -9.13 -16.39
C GLY A 92 -0.04 -10.19 -17.25
N ARG A 93 -0.13 -11.43 -16.76
CA ARG A 93 -0.82 -12.55 -17.44
C ARG A 93 -2.34 -12.48 -17.35
N LEU A 94 -2.88 -11.82 -16.31
CA LEU A 94 -4.32 -11.62 -16.14
C LEU A 94 -4.91 -10.65 -17.15
N PHE A 95 -4.16 -9.61 -17.56
CA PHE A 95 -4.66 -8.61 -18.51
C PHE A 95 -5.23 -9.20 -19.82
N PRO A 96 -4.50 -10.00 -20.62
CA PRO A 96 -5.03 -10.54 -21.87
C PRO A 96 -6.23 -11.47 -21.63
N ILE A 97 -6.25 -12.20 -20.52
CA ILE A 97 -7.36 -13.09 -20.15
C ILE A 97 -8.62 -12.26 -19.93
N VAL A 98 -8.57 -11.28 -19.02
CA VAL A 98 -9.69 -10.41 -18.68
C VAL A 98 -10.15 -9.58 -19.89
N GLU A 99 -9.22 -9.07 -20.69
CA GLU A 99 -9.50 -8.33 -21.93
C GLU A 99 -10.33 -9.18 -22.91
N SER A 100 -9.91 -10.43 -23.13
CA SER A 100 -10.59 -11.38 -24.03
C SER A 100 -11.91 -11.95 -23.50
N SER A 101 -12.15 -11.91 -22.19
CA SER A 101 -13.36 -12.45 -21.56
C SER A 101 -14.53 -11.47 -21.63
N GLY A 102 -15.52 -11.78 -22.49
CA GLY A 102 -16.74 -10.98 -22.65
C GLY A 102 -17.64 -11.00 -21.42
N THR A 103 -17.75 -12.16 -20.77
CA THR A 103 -18.60 -12.36 -19.58
C THR A 103 -17.79 -12.86 -18.37
N LEU A 104 -18.39 -12.77 -17.18
CA LEU A 104 -17.83 -13.38 -15.96
C LEU A 104 -17.71 -14.91 -16.11
N GLY A 105 -18.70 -15.56 -16.73
CA GLY A 105 -18.66 -17.00 -17.00
C GLY A 105 -17.48 -17.40 -17.89
N ASP A 106 -17.21 -16.61 -18.94
CA ASP A 106 -16.04 -16.82 -19.80
C ASP A 106 -14.75 -16.68 -19.00
N LEU A 107 -14.60 -15.63 -18.19
CA LEU A 107 -13.43 -15.41 -17.35
C LEU A 107 -13.16 -16.60 -16.43
N LEU A 108 -14.19 -17.06 -15.71
CA LEU A 108 -14.08 -18.18 -14.77
C LEU A 108 -13.77 -19.52 -15.46
N SER A 109 -13.98 -19.64 -16.78
CA SER A 109 -13.62 -20.82 -17.56
C SER A 109 -12.15 -20.85 -18.03
N LYS A 110 -11.44 -19.72 -17.94
CA LYS A 110 -10.04 -19.60 -18.40
C LYS A 110 -9.05 -20.12 -17.37
N TYR A 111 -7.79 -20.23 -17.79
CA TYR A 111 -6.66 -20.66 -16.97
C TYR A 111 -5.53 -19.64 -17.05
N ILE A 112 -4.84 -19.46 -15.93
CA ILE A 112 -3.59 -18.71 -15.83
C ILE A 112 -2.46 -19.73 -15.79
N GLU A 113 -1.50 -19.58 -16.69
CA GLU A 113 -0.29 -20.39 -16.70
C GLU A 113 0.84 -19.64 -15.98
N PHE A 114 1.44 -20.26 -14.98
CA PHE A 114 2.59 -19.71 -14.24
C PHE A 114 3.90 -19.95 -15.00
N PRO A 115 4.98 -19.20 -14.72
CA PRO A 115 6.31 -19.42 -15.32
C PRO A 115 6.82 -20.86 -15.21
N GLU A 116 6.42 -21.57 -14.15
CA GLU A 116 6.77 -22.95 -13.86
C GLU A 116 5.94 -23.96 -14.67
N GLY A 117 5.05 -23.51 -15.56
CA GLY A 117 4.19 -24.33 -16.42
C GLY A 117 2.90 -24.81 -15.75
N CYS A 118 2.69 -24.50 -14.46
CA CYS A 118 1.47 -24.82 -13.75
C CYS A 118 0.28 -24.02 -14.30
N LYS A 119 -0.85 -24.68 -14.59
CA LYS A 119 -2.09 -24.04 -15.01
C LYS A 119 -3.10 -24.06 -13.87
N VAL A 120 -3.52 -22.88 -13.44
CA VAL A 120 -4.55 -22.72 -12.41
C VAL A 120 -5.78 -22.11 -13.07
N LYS A 121 -6.96 -22.64 -12.73
CA LYS A 121 -8.22 -22.04 -13.20
C LYS A 121 -8.28 -20.59 -12.75
N CYS A 122 -8.82 -19.70 -13.57
CA CYS A 122 -8.92 -18.27 -13.29
C CYS A 122 -9.97 -18.00 -12.20
N ASN A 123 -9.74 -18.50 -10.99
CA ASN A 123 -10.52 -18.19 -9.80
C ASN A 123 -9.86 -17.02 -9.06
N ILE A 124 -9.95 -15.84 -9.70
CA ILE A 124 -9.32 -14.62 -9.20
C ILE A 124 -9.82 -14.27 -7.80
N MET A 125 -11.10 -14.52 -7.47
CA MET A 125 -11.61 -14.25 -6.13
C MET A 125 -10.93 -15.07 -5.06
N GLU A 126 -10.85 -16.38 -5.25
CA GLU A 126 -10.28 -17.27 -4.24
C GLU A 126 -8.80 -16.94 -4.03
N TYR A 127 -8.07 -16.71 -5.13
CA TYR A 127 -6.68 -16.27 -5.08
C TYR A 127 -6.54 -14.93 -4.35
N SER A 128 -7.23 -13.87 -4.83
CA SER A 128 -7.14 -12.53 -4.26
C SER A 128 -7.58 -12.53 -2.79
N SER A 129 -8.66 -13.22 -2.44
CA SER A 129 -9.16 -13.28 -1.07
C SER A 129 -8.18 -13.99 -0.13
N THR A 130 -7.56 -15.08 -0.58
CA THR A 130 -6.57 -15.81 0.23
C THR A 130 -5.34 -14.96 0.48
N VAL A 131 -4.76 -14.39 -0.59
CA VAL A 131 -3.58 -13.53 -0.49
C VAL A 131 -3.86 -12.30 0.36
N LEU A 132 -4.96 -11.58 0.09
CA LEU A 132 -5.31 -10.38 0.85
C LEU A 132 -5.58 -10.68 2.33
N ALA A 133 -6.26 -11.80 2.66
CA ALA A 133 -6.54 -12.18 4.04
C ALA A 133 -5.28 -12.58 4.82
N GLU A 134 -4.35 -13.30 4.19
CA GLU A 134 -3.08 -13.67 4.81
C GLU A 134 -2.20 -12.44 5.06
N GLU A 135 -2.12 -11.53 4.09
CA GLU A 135 -1.39 -10.27 4.21
C GLU A 135 -2.04 -9.35 5.26
N GLU A 136 -3.37 -9.31 5.33
CA GLU A 136 -4.09 -8.60 6.41
C GLU A 136 -3.74 -9.17 7.79
N ASN A 137 -3.58 -10.49 7.92
CA ASN A 137 -3.14 -11.11 9.16
C ASN A 137 -1.70 -10.74 9.52
N VAL A 138 -0.80 -10.63 8.53
CA VAL A 138 0.57 -10.15 8.75
C VAL A 138 0.55 -8.69 9.22
N PHE A 139 -0.21 -7.83 8.55
CA PHE A 139 -0.40 -6.43 8.93
C PHE A 139 -0.91 -6.29 10.37
N ARG A 140 -1.99 -7.01 10.71
CA ARG A 140 -2.57 -7.03 12.08
C ARG A 140 -1.54 -7.43 13.14
N LYS A 141 -0.68 -8.41 12.84
CA LYS A 141 0.42 -8.81 13.74
C LYS A 141 1.46 -7.69 13.90
N THR A 142 1.84 -7.02 12.80
CA THR A 142 2.77 -5.89 12.83
C THR A 142 2.21 -4.73 13.65
N VAL A 143 0.94 -4.36 13.47
CA VAL A 143 0.25 -3.32 14.26
C VAL A 143 0.36 -3.64 15.75
N SER A 144 0.07 -4.87 16.16
CA SER A 144 0.18 -5.28 17.57
C SER A 144 1.59 -5.25 18.14
N GLN A 145 2.58 -5.65 17.34
CA GLN A 145 3.98 -5.56 17.76
C GLN A 145 4.42 -4.12 17.96
N ILE A 146 4.00 -3.21 17.08
CA ILE A 146 4.28 -1.77 17.22
C ILE A 146 3.54 -1.20 18.43
N TRP A 147 2.27 -1.58 18.62
CA TRP A 147 1.47 -1.18 19.77
C TRP A 147 2.12 -1.58 21.10
N ALA A 148 2.67 -2.79 21.20
CA ALA A 148 3.40 -3.23 22.39
C ALA A 148 4.68 -2.41 22.65
N LYS A 149 5.34 -1.91 21.59
CA LYS A 149 6.57 -1.12 21.68
C LYS A 149 6.33 0.37 21.93
N ALA A 150 5.16 0.87 21.55
CA ALA A 150 4.73 2.25 21.71
C ALA A 150 3.31 2.29 22.31
N PRO A 151 3.14 1.83 23.57
CA PRO A 151 1.82 1.75 24.19
C PRO A 151 1.20 3.13 24.30
N LEU A 152 -0.05 3.23 23.90
CA LEU A 152 -0.86 4.44 24.00
C LEU A 152 -1.60 4.44 25.33
N ASP A 153 -1.51 5.55 26.10
CA ASP A 153 -2.22 5.72 27.38
C ASP A 153 -3.76 5.68 27.23
N PRO A 154 -4.43 4.61 27.68
CA PRO A 154 -5.87 4.43 27.47
C PRO A 154 -6.74 5.53 28.11
N LEU A 155 -6.20 6.36 29.00
CA LEU A 155 -6.91 7.47 29.63
C LEU A 155 -7.02 8.71 28.73
N LEU A 156 -6.20 8.83 27.68
CA LEU A 156 -6.15 10.01 26.82
C LEU A 156 -7.29 10.09 25.79
N ASN A 157 -8.03 9.00 25.52
CA ASN A 157 -9.31 8.93 24.78
C ASN A 157 -9.67 10.14 23.89
N GLY A 158 -9.00 10.29 22.75
CA GLY A 158 -9.18 11.42 21.81
C GLY A 158 -8.03 12.43 21.81
N GLY A 159 -7.14 12.37 22.80
CA GLY A 159 -5.97 13.23 22.98
C GLY A 159 -4.64 12.56 22.66
N HIS A 160 -4.63 11.35 22.09
CA HIS A 160 -3.37 10.73 21.69
C HIS A 160 -2.71 11.52 20.58
N THR A 161 -1.47 11.93 20.84
CA THR A 161 -0.55 12.45 19.83
C THR A 161 0.73 11.62 19.88
N LEU A 162 1.29 11.28 18.73
CA LEU A 162 2.57 10.60 18.67
C LEU A 162 3.70 11.62 18.68
N HIS A 163 4.45 11.66 19.78
CA HIS A 163 5.67 12.46 19.86
C HIS A 163 6.66 12.03 18.75
N PRO A 164 7.26 12.97 17.99
CA PRO A 164 8.18 12.64 16.89
C PRO A 164 9.30 11.66 17.27
N ASP A 165 9.84 11.76 18.48
CA ASP A 165 10.92 10.88 18.94
C ASP A 165 10.46 9.48 19.35
N ASN A 166 9.16 9.26 19.56
CA ASN A 166 8.61 7.91 19.72
C ASN A 166 8.54 7.20 18.37
N PHE A 167 8.17 7.92 17.31
CA PHE A 167 8.26 7.41 15.94
C PHE A 167 9.70 7.01 15.58
N GLY A 168 10.66 7.91 15.79
CA GLY A 168 12.07 7.60 15.52
C GLY A 168 12.58 6.40 16.34
N ARG A 169 12.15 6.25 17.60
CA ARG A 169 12.48 5.07 18.42
C ARG A 169 11.91 3.76 17.85
N VAL A 170 10.66 3.76 17.37
CA VAL A 170 10.06 2.56 16.74
C VAL A 170 10.85 2.15 15.49
N VAL A 171 11.15 3.10 14.61
CA VAL A 171 11.95 2.85 13.39
C VAL A 171 13.34 2.33 13.76
N MET A 172 14.01 2.95 14.74
CA MET A 172 15.35 2.53 15.16
C MET A 172 15.37 1.16 15.86
N ASN A 173 14.34 0.82 16.64
CA ASN A 173 14.24 -0.50 17.27
C ASN A 173 14.03 -1.59 16.22
N SER A 174 13.25 -1.32 15.17
CA SER A 174 13.10 -2.25 14.04
C SER A 174 14.43 -2.58 13.35
N ILE A 175 15.38 -1.65 13.28
CA ILE A 175 16.73 -1.92 12.75
C ILE A 175 17.50 -2.87 13.65
N LYS A 176 17.44 -2.65 14.98
CA LYS A 176 18.16 -3.45 15.97
C LYS A 176 17.70 -4.90 15.94
N ASP A 177 16.38 -5.11 15.87
CA ASP A 177 15.76 -6.44 15.83
C ASP A 177 16.18 -7.24 14.58
N ASN A 178 16.54 -6.54 13.49
CA ASN A 178 16.95 -7.16 12.22
C ASN A 178 18.48 -7.28 12.05
N HIS A 179 19.28 -6.97 13.08
CA HIS A 179 20.76 -7.10 13.06
C HIS A 179 21.46 -6.46 11.83
N LEU A 180 20.91 -5.36 11.31
CA LEU A 180 21.40 -4.77 10.06
C LEU A 180 22.74 -4.05 10.26
N SER A 181 23.64 -4.17 9.27
CA SER A 181 24.88 -3.37 9.25
C SER A 181 24.57 -1.88 9.07
N ARG A 182 25.44 -0.99 9.55
CA ARG A 182 25.22 0.47 9.56
C ARG A 182 24.82 1.07 8.19
N LYS A 183 25.41 0.58 7.09
CA LYS A 183 25.08 1.02 5.72
C LYS A 183 23.68 0.55 5.32
N HIS A 184 23.32 -0.68 5.64
CA HIS A 184 21.99 -1.22 5.39
C HIS A 184 20.94 -0.57 6.29
N SER A 185 21.29 -0.17 7.52
CA SER A 185 20.40 0.54 8.44
C SER A 185 19.86 1.85 7.86
N LEU A 186 20.68 2.66 7.18
CA LEU A 186 20.23 3.94 6.60
C LEU A 186 19.29 3.74 5.41
N ALA A 187 19.65 2.87 4.47
CA ALA A 187 18.79 2.55 3.34
C ALA A 187 17.46 1.92 3.81
N TYR A 188 17.53 1.08 4.84
CA TYR A 188 16.37 0.50 5.50
C TYR A 188 15.45 1.56 6.11
N ILE A 189 16.00 2.46 6.94
CA ILE A 189 15.22 3.58 7.54
C ILE A 189 14.45 4.32 6.46
N PHE A 190 15.13 4.74 5.39
CA PHE A 190 14.50 5.53 4.35
C PHE A 190 13.45 4.77 3.54
N GLY A 191 13.59 3.44 3.42
CA GLY A 191 12.63 2.59 2.72
C GLY A 191 11.41 2.20 3.56
N ILE A 192 11.49 2.20 4.89
CA ILE A 192 10.40 1.70 5.76
C ILE A 192 9.73 2.75 6.64
N SER A 193 10.30 3.95 6.71
CA SER A 193 9.76 5.02 7.56
C SER A 193 8.32 5.39 7.19
N MET A 194 7.98 5.41 5.90
CA MET A 194 6.62 5.72 5.45
C MET A 194 5.63 4.63 5.86
N TYR A 195 6.00 3.36 5.72
CA TYR A 195 5.20 2.22 6.17
C TYR A 195 4.92 2.24 7.68
N PHE A 196 5.96 2.37 8.50
CA PHE A 196 5.76 2.44 9.95
C PHE A 196 5.02 3.70 10.37
N GLY A 197 5.28 4.82 9.71
CA GLY A 197 4.60 6.07 10.01
C GLY A 197 3.11 6.00 9.72
N TYR A 198 2.74 5.37 8.60
CA TYR A 198 1.35 5.05 8.27
C TYR A 198 0.71 4.24 9.40
N ILE A 199 1.30 3.08 9.76
CA ILE A 199 0.76 2.20 10.79
C ILE A 199 0.57 2.93 12.11
N MET A 200 1.58 3.68 12.55
CA MET A 200 1.51 4.42 13.80
C MET A 200 0.44 5.51 13.78
N ASP A 201 0.25 6.19 12.64
CA ASP A 201 -0.83 7.17 12.48
C ASP A 201 -2.21 6.52 12.63
N ARG A 202 -2.42 5.39 11.97
CA ARG A 202 -3.68 4.62 12.07
C ARG A 202 -3.92 4.09 13.47
N MET A 203 -2.87 3.62 14.16
CA MET A 203 -2.97 3.22 15.57
C MET A 203 -3.49 4.35 16.47
N ILE A 204 -3.03 5.59 16.27
CA ILE A 204 -3.53 6.76 17.01
C ILE A 204 -5.01 7.00 16.71
N VAL A 205 -5.41 6.90 15.44
CA VAL A 205 -6.81 7.03 15.03
C VAL A 205 -7.67 5.98 15.71
N TYR A 206 -7.25 4.73 15.77
CA TYR A 206 -7.98 3.67 16.46
C TYR A 206 -8.04 3.91 17.97
N ALA A 207 -6.93 4.31 18.59
CA ALA A 207 -6.87 4.63 20.01
C ALA A 207 -7.85 5.76 20.38
N ASN A 208 -7.90 6.80 19.57
CA ASN A 208 -8.76 7.96 19.79
C ASN A 208 -10.26 7.70 19.53
N LYS A 209 -10.60 6.65 18.77
CA LYS A 209 -11.99 6.21 18.53
C LYS A 209 -12.51 5.21 19.56
N ARG A 210 -11.64 4.76 20.48
CA ARG A 210 -11.96 3.70 21.43
C ARG A 210 -12.93 4.18 22.51
N PRO A 211 -13.83 3.31 23.04
CA PRO A 211 -14.56 3.61 24.27
C PRO A 211 -13.63 3.69 25.49
N ARG A 212 -13.89 4.65 26.39
CA ARG A 212 -13.12 4.83 27.64
C ARG A 212 -13.17 3.56 28.51
N GLY A 213 -12.02 3.23 29.14
CA GLY A 213 -11.94 2.20 30.18
C GLY A 213 -11.71 0.77 29.69
N ILE A 214 -11.66 0.53 28.38
CA ILE A 214 -11.18 -0.76 27.85
C ILE A 214 -9.64 -0.64 27.74
N GLY A 215 -8.89 -1.63 28.26
CA GLY A 215 -7.41 -1.63 28.22
C GLY A 215 -6.79 -2.33 27.00
N GLU A 216 -7.40 -3.41 26.52
CA GLU A 216 -6.80 -4.31 25.50
C GLU A 216 -7.02 -3.86 24.04
N PHE A 217 -6.00 -3.92 23.20
CA PHE A 217 -6.12 -3.58 21.78
C PHE A 217 -7.17 -4.47 21.07
N ASN A 218 -8.20 -3.87 20.47
CA ASN A 218 -9.24 -4.59 19.74
C ASN A 218 -8.91 -4.62 18.24
N TYR A 219 -8.49 -5.77 17.74
CA TYR A 219 -8.18 -6.00 16.33
C TYR A 219 -9.35 -5.70 15.39
N ASN A 220 -10.61 -5.79 15.85
CA ASN A 220 -11.77 -5.49 15.01
C ASN A 220 -11.91 -3.99 14.69
N MET A 221 -11.10 -3.13 15.32
CA MET A 221 -11.04 -1.70 14.99
C MET A 221 -10.14 -1.39 13.79
N ILE A 222 -9.32 -2.35 13.36
CA ILE A 222 -8.44 -2.17 12.20
C ILE A 222 -9.29 -2.18 10.93
N ASP A 223 -9.19 -1.10 10.15
CA ASP A 223 -9.82 -1.01 8.83
C ASP A 223 -9.16 -2.04 7.90
N ARG A 224 -9.98 -2.74 7.10
CA ARG A 224 -9.47 -3.75 6.16
C ARG A 224 -8.63 -3.12 5.05
N ASN A 225 -8.91 -1.86 4.70
CA ASN A 225 -8.15 -1.14 3.67
C ASN A 225 -6.78 -0.66 4.17
N ASP A 226 -6.61 -0.48 5.49
CA ASP A 226 -5.36 0.02 6.07
C ASP A 226 -4.17 -0.91 5.82
N CYS A 227 -4.45 -2.18 5.54
CA CYS A 227 -3.50 -3.17 5.03
C CYS A 227 -2.88 -2.68 3.69
N GLU A 228 -3.69 -2.54 2.64
CA GLU A 228 -3.26 -2.10 1.31
C GLU A 228 -2.61 -0.71 1.32
N ASP A 229 -3.18 0.23 2.06
CA ASP A 229 -2.67 1.60 2.13
C ASP A 229 -1.27 1.68 2.78
N ALA A 230 -1.06 0.94 3.87
CA ALA A 230 0.26 0.83 4.48
C ALA A 230 1.26 0.26 3.47
N PHE A 231 0.82 -0.73 2.73
CA PHE A 231 1.63 -1.46 1.76
C PHE A 231 1.99 -0.64 0.53
N LEU A 232 1.09 0.21 0.06
CA LEU A 232 1.41 1.24 -0.92
C LEU A 232 2.55 2.14 -0.43
N CYS A 233 2.56 2.48 0.86
CA CYS A 233 3.63 3.29 1.47
C CYS A 233 5.02 2.62 1.46
N LEU A 234 5.12 1.29 1.27
CA LEU A 234 6.43 0.62 1.07
C LEU A 234 7.07 0.96 -0.28
N ASN A 235 6.29 1.44 -1.25
CA ASN A 235 6.84 1.97 -2.50
C ASN A 235 7.46 3.37 -2.33
N LEU A 236 7.19 4.05 -1.22
CA LEU A 236 7.77 5.36 -0.95
C LEU A 236 9.14 5.22 -0.27
N ASN A 237 10.17 5.68 -0.96
CA ASN A 237 11.49 5.86 -0.36
C ASN A 237 11.70 7.35 -0.06
N LEU A 238 12.10 7.68 1.16
CA LEU A 238 12.38 9.07 1.54
C LEU A 238 13.47 9.72 0.66
N ASN A 239 14.35 8.91 0.06
CA ASN A 239 15.38 9.37 -0.86
C ASN A 239 14.96 9.41 -2.34
N SER A 240 13.82 8.82 -2.72
CA SER A 240 13.30 8.92 -4.09
C SER A 240 12.37 10.13 -4.26
N THR A 241 11.96 10.40 -5.50
CA THR A 241 10.96 11.42 -5.87
C THR A 241 9.62 10.77 -6.18
N ASP A 242 9.35 9.62 -5.57
CA ASP A 242 8.12 8.88 -5.82
C ASP A 242 6.95 9.49 -5.04
N THR A 243 5.79 9.54 -5.69
CA THR A 243 4.60 10.19 -5.16
C THR A 243 3.41 9.26 -5.35
N ILE A 244 2.73 8.90 -4.26
CA ILE A 244 1.45 8.19 -4.34
C ILE A 244 0.36 9.15 -4.81
N VAL A 245 -0.48 8.71 -5.73
CA VAL A 245 -1.69 9.41 -6.16
C VAL A 245 -2.88 8.63 -5.65
N THR A 246 -3.65 9.22 -4.73
CA THR A 246 -4.77 8.58 -4.05
C THR A 246 -5.86 9.59 -3.70
N ASN A 247 -7.12 9.16 -3.66
CA ASN A 247 -8.22 9.93 -3.09
C ASN A 247 -8.55 9.53 -1.65
N ASP A 248 -7.83 8.57 -1.07
CA ASP A 248 -8.04 8.19 0.31
C ASP A 248 -7.48 9.25 1.25
N LYS A 249 -8.37 9.92 1.97
CA LYS A 249 -8.01 10.98 2.92
C LYS A 249 -7.23 10.43 4.12
N GLY A 250 -7.47 9.18 4.50
CA GLY A 250 -6.72 8.51 5.56
C GLY A 250 -5.25 8.38 5.18
N THR A 251 -4.96 7.89 3.98
CA THR A 251 -3.63 7.73 3.41
C THR A 251 -2.91 9.04 3.22
N ILE A 252 -3.58 10.05 2.66
CA ILE A 252 -3.02 11.40 2.51
C ILE A 252 -2.58 11.95 3.88
N ASN A 253 -3.47 11.90 4.87
CA ASN A 253 -3.18 12.43 6.20
C ASN A 253 -2.05 11.65 6.89
N ALA A 254 -2.07 10.32 6.81
CA ALA A 254 -1.07 9.47 7.43
C ALA A 254 0.33 9.71 6.86
N ILE A 255 0.47 9.85 5.54
CA ILE A 255 1.75 10.15 4.89
C ILE A 255 2.23 11.56 5.29
N ASN A 256 1.36 12.57 5.23
CA ASN A 256 1.74 13.94 5.60
C ASN A 256 2.18 14.05 7.08
N ASN A 257 1.41 13.44 7.99
CA ASN A 257 1.76 13.38 9.42
C ASN A 257 3.10 12.66 9.65
N THR A 258 3.36 11.60 8.88
CA THR A 258 4.63 10.87 8.94
C THR A 258 5.81 11.74 8.52
N VAL A 259 5.68 12.46 7.41
CA VAL A 259 6.69 13.42 6.95
C VAL A 259 6.96 14.46 8.02
N GLU A 260 5.92 15.07 8.59
CA GLU A 260 6.06 16.07 9.66
C GLU A 260 6.80 15.51 10.88
N ARG A 261 6.48 14.29 11.30
CA ARG A 261 7.15 13.61 12.42
C ARG A 261 8.63 13.35 12.12
N ILE A 262 8.96 12.91 10.91
CA ILE A 262 10.36 12.73 10.50
C ILE A 262 11.12 14.06 10.55
N LEU A 263 10.53 15.12 10.00
CA LEU A 263 11.12 16.46 9.99
C LEU A 263 11.29 17.04 11.40
N SER A 264 10.40 16.69 12.31
CA SER A 264 10.39 17.19 13.69
C SER A 264 11.25 16.35 14.65
N SER A 265 11.51 15.07 14.35
CA SER A 265 12.24 14.19 15.27
C SER A 265 13.73 14.53 15.37
N SER A 266 14.26 14.50 16.60
CA SER A 266 15.69 14.72 16.89
C SER A 266 16.59 13.59 16.38
N LEU A 267 16.01 12.41 16.12
CA LEU A 267 16.73 11.21 15.69
C LEU A 267 17.10 11.20 14.20
N PHE A 268 16.45 12.03 13.39
CA PHE A 268 16.79 12.18 11.97
C PHE A 268 17.80 13.30 11.75
N SER A 269 18.83 13.03 10.94
CA SER A 269 19.89 14.00 10.68
C SER A 269 19.39 15.23 9.92
N ARG A 270 20.04 16.37 10.13
CA ARG A 270 19.69 17.63 9.43
C ARG A 270 19.74 17.49 7.90
N ALA A 271 20.69 16.72 7.38
CA ALA A 271 20.81 16.45 5.95
C ALA A 271 19.62 15.63 5.41
N ALA A 272 19.18 14.60 6.15
CA ALA A 272 18.00 13.82 5.78
C ALA A 272 16.74 14.69 5.74
N LYS A 273 16.58 15.60 6.70
CA LYS A 273 15.45 16.53 6.76
C LYS A 273 15.41 17.49 5.59
N PHE A 274 16.57 17.97 5.13
CA PHE A 274 16.63 18.87 3.97
C PHE A 274 16.10 18.18 2.71
N VAL A 275 16.54 16.96 2.44
CA VAL A 275 16.10 16.16 1.28
C VAL A 275 14.58 15.90 1.30
N ILE A 276 14.01 15.67 2.48
CA ILE A 276 12.59 15.35 2.64
C ILE A 276 11.71 16.59 2.44
N ARG A 277 12.16 17.79 2.86
CA ARG A 277 11.36 19.02 2.80
C ARG A 277 10.97 19.45 1.39
N GLU A 278 11.79 19.14 0.40
CA GLU A 278 11.56 19.57 -0.98
C GLU A 278 10.67 18.60 -1.77
N LYS A 279 10.19 17.53 -1.13
CA LYS A 279 9.50 16.42 -1.80
C LYS A 279 8.02 16.36 -1.44
N LYS A 280 7.22 15.98 -2.42
CA LYS A 280 5.80 15.65 -2.25
C LYS A 280 5.62 14.14 -2.40
N TYR A 281 5.26 13.47 -1.31
CA TYR A 281 5.13 12.00 -1.27
C TYR A 281 3.71 11.51 -1.57
N VAL A 282 2.72 12.39 -1.50
CA VAL A 282 1.33 12.07 -1.82
C VAL A 282 0.66 13.24 -2.54
N MET A 283 -0.19 12.94 -3.51
CA MET A 283 -1.08 13.88 -4.19
C MET A 283 -2.50 13.33 -4.19
N ASN A 284 -3.48 14.21 -4.04
CA ASN A 284 -4.85 13.86 -4.37
C ASN A 284 -5.10 13.89 -5.89
N HIS A 285 -6.27 13.43 -6.33
CA HIS A 285 -6.62 13.38 -7.75
C HIS A 285 -6.56 14.74 -8.44
N ASP A 286 -7.15 15.78 -7.86
CA ASP A 286 -7.20 17.11 -8.48
C ASP A 286 -5.80 17.75 -8.57
N GLU A 287 -5.00 17.60 -7.53
CA GLU A 287 -3.60 18.04 -7.51
C GLU A 287 -2.78 17.35 -8.59
N PHE A 288 -2.97 16.04 -8.76
CA PHE A 288 -2.26 15.27 -9.77
C PHE A 288 -2.69 15.63 -11.19
N LEU A 289 -4.00 15.77 -11.45
CA LEU A 289 -4.50 16.22 -12.75
C LEU A 289 -3.99 17.61 -13.11
N SER A 290 -4.02 18.53 -12.15
CA SER A 290 -3.46 19.88 -12.31
C SER A 290 -1.97 19.82 -12.62
N HIS A 291 -1.20 18.99 -11.90
CA HIS A 291 0.22 18.76 -12.18
C HIS A 291 0.46 18.24 -13.62
N CYS A 292 -0.47 17.44 -14.14
CA CYS A 292 -0.40 16.88 -15.49
C CYS A 292 -0.92 17.83 -16.58
N ASN A 293 -1.46 19.00 -16.23
CA ASN A 293 -2.15 19.93 -17.13
C ASN A 293 -3.32 19.28 -17.88
N VAL A 294 -4.18 18.56 -17.15
CA VAL A 294 -5.40 17.90 -17.67
C VAL A 294 -6.65 18.42 -16.99
#